data_AF-A0A257NVY3-F1
#
_entry.id   AF-A0A257NVY3-F1
#
_cell.length_a   1.000
_cell.length_b   1.000
_cell.length_c   1.000
_cell.angle_alpha   90.00
_cell.angle_beta   90.00
_cell.angle_gamma   90.00
#
_symmetry.space_group_name_H-M   'P 1'
#
loop_
_entity.id
_entity.type
_entity.pdbx_description
1 polymer ?
#
loop_
_entity_poly.entity_id
_entity_poly.type
_entity_poly.pdbx_seq_one_letter_code
_entity_poly.pdbx_strand_id
1 'polypeptide(L)'
;MEHVIEIEGIGAVKLSHFPYLPPTPDDEAFLRYEHLRPKPTGEVLLLHGHIHSQWLMRQYRKRPPMLNVGVDMHGMKPISEDEIARFFAIAGESVEG
;
A
#
# COMPACT_ATOMS: atom_id res chain seq x y z
N MET A 1 12.42 -6.95 -2.13
CA MET A 1 11.99 -7.40 -3.47
C MET A 1 10.63 -6.77 -3.72
N GLU A 2 10.46 -6.12 -4.87
CA GLU A 2 9.21 -5.50 -5.29
C GLU A 2 8.82 -6.08 -6.65
N HIS A 3 7.51 -6.19 -6.90
CA HIS A 3 6.96 -6.65 -8.16
C HIS A 3 5.85 -5.70 -8.60
N VAL A 4 5.63 -5.59 -9.90
CA VAL A 4 4.48 -4.88 -10.46
C VAL A 4 3.69 -5.88 -11.30
N ILE A 5 2.38 -5.91 -11.07
CA ILE A 5 1.44 -6.78 -11.79
C ILE A 5 0.38 -5.89 -12.44
N GLU A 6 0.16 -6.08 -13.74
CA GLU A 6 -0.96 -5.44 -14.43
C GLU A 6 -2.23 -6.24 -14.17
N ILE A 7 -3.27 -5.56 -13.68
CA ILE A 7 -4.59 -6.15 -13.47
C ILE A 7 -5.57 -5.48 -14.43
N GLU A 8 -6.21 -6.29 -15.28
CA GLU A 8 -7.20 -5.81 -16.25
C GLU A 8 -8.32 -5.03 -15.55
N GLY A 9 -8.65 -3.85 -16.06
CA GLY A 9 -9.67 -2.97 -15.50
C GLY A 9 -9.25 -2.18 -14.25
N ILE A 10 -8.05 -2.39 -13.72
CA ILE A 10 -7.53 -1.68 -12.53
C ILE A 10 -6.25 -0.91 -12.86
N GLY A 11 -5.31 -1.55 -13.57
CA GLY A 11 -3.99 -1.02 -13.89
C GLY A 11 -2.86 -1.65 -13.08
N ALA A 12 -1.70 -1.01 -13.09
CA ALA A 12 -0.49 -1.51 -12.46
C ALA A 12 -0.59 -1.51 -10.93
N VAL A 13 -0.43 -2.67 -10.30
CA VAL A 13 -0.41 -2.83 -8.84
C VAL A 13 0.99 -3.24 -8.41
N LYS A 14 1.58 -2.49 -7.48
CA LYS A 14 2.88 -2.81 -6.90
C LYS A 14 2.71 -3.67 -5.66
N LEU A 15 3.54 -4.70 -5.57
CA LEU A 15 3.71 -5.55 -4.40
C LEU A 15 5.09 -5.30 -3.81
N SER A 16 5.15 -4.92 -2.54
CA SER A 16 6.41 -4.86 -1.80
C SER A 16 6.15 -5.18 -0.35
N HIS A 17 7.09 -5.82 0.35
CA HIS A 17 6.91 -6.02 1.79
C HIS A 17 6.80 -4.68 2.54
N PHE A 18 7.54 -3.66 2.10
CA PHE A 18 7.67 -2.38 2.79
C PHE A 18 6.73 -1.31 2.18
N PRO A 19 6.14 -0.42 3.02
CA PRO A 19 5.42 0.74 2.53
C PRO A 19 6.36 1.82 1.99
N TYR A 20 5.81 2.82 1.28
CA TYR A 20 6.57 4.00 0.88
C TYR A 20 7.19 4.71 2.08
N LEU A 21 8.36 5.32 1.85
CA LEU A 21 8.98 6.22 2.82
C LEU A 21 8.08 7.45 3.02
N PRO A 22 7.73 7.85 4.26
CA PRO A 22 6.95 9.07 4.49
C PRO A 22 7.70 10.31 3.94
N PRO A 23 6.98 11.34 3.46
CA PRO A 23 7.59 12.53 2.86
C PRO A 23 8.31 13.44 3.87
N THR A 24 7.87 13.39 5.13
CA THR A 24 8.54 13.97 6.29
C THR A 24 8.85 12.83 7.25
N PRO A 25 9.90 12.92 8.08
CA PRO A 25 10.07 11.99 9.20
C PRO A 25 8.84 12.15 10.09
N ASP A 26 7.89 11.25 9.91
CA ASP A 26 6.79 11.11 10.84
C ASP A 26 7.36 10.41 12.09
N ASP A 27 6.71 10.57 13.23
CA ASP A 27 7.10 9.95 14.51
C ASP A 27 6.90 8.41 14.50
N GLU A 28 7.00 7.78 13.32
CA GLU A 28 7.11 6.34 13.18
C GLU A 28 8.47 5.93 13.77
N ALA A 29 8.47 5.57 15.06
CA ALA A 29 9.58 4.94 15.80
C ALA A 29 10.16 3.66 15.15
N PHE A 30 9.71 3.34 13.93
CA PHE A 30 9.91 2.12 13.17
C PHE A 30 10.39 2.40 11.73
N LEU A 31 10.94 3.60 11.44
CA LEU A 31 11.70 3.86 10.20
C LEU A 31 13.00 3.04 10.16
N ARG A 32 12.84 1.73 10.03
CA ARG A 32 13.89 0.76 9.76
C ARG A 32 13.86 0.42 8.28
N TYR A 33 15.01 0.04 7.74
CA TYR A 33 15.15 -0.45 6.37
C TYR A 33 14.67 0.54 5.29
N GLU A 34 14.90 1.84 5.48
CA GLU A 34 14.48 2.88 4.54
C GLU A 34 14.95 2.61 3.09
N HIS A 35 16.17 2.08 2.94
CA HIS A 35 16.75 1.72 1.65
C HIS A 35 16.03 0.57 0.92
N LEU A 36 15.17 -0.18 1.61
CA LEU A 36 14.35 -1.25 1.04
C LEU A 36 12.93 -0.79 0.69
N ARG A 37 12.55 0.44 1.07
CA ARG A 37 11.22 0.98 0.78
C ARG A 37 11.09 1.29 -0.71
N PRO A 38 9.98 0.88 -1.34
CA PRO A 38 9.77 1.09 -2.76
C PRO A 38 9.70 2.59 -3.10
N LYS A 39 9.97 2.94 -4.36
CA LYS A 39 9.66 4.27 -4.91
C LYS A 39 8.42 4.19 -5.79
N PRO A 40 7.59 5.25 -5.88
CA PRO A 40 6.48 5.26 -6.83
C PRO A 40 6.97 5.11 -8.28
N THR A 41 6.34 4.24 -9.07
CA THR A 41 6.70 4.01 -10.50
C THR A 41 5.51 4.16 -11.46
N GLY A 42 4.37 4.67 -10.99
CA GLY A 42 3.17 4.88 -11.81
C GLY A 42 2.03 3.88 -11.56
N GLU A 43 2.23 2.93 -10.64
CA GLU A 43 1.19 2.05 -10.12
C GLU A 43 0.01 2.81 -9.52
N VAL A 44 -1.17 2.19 -9.57
CA VAL A 44 -2.40 2.74 -8.99
C VAL A 44 -2.55 2.41 -7.50
N LEU A 45 -1.89 1.34 -7.03
CA LEU A 45 -1.91 0.91 -5.63
C LEU A 45 -0.60 0.19 -5.26
N LEU A 46 -0.15 0.39 -4.03
CA LEU A 46 0.85 -0.46 -3.38
C LEU A 46 0.19 -1.39 -2.37
N LEU A 47 0.40 -2.70 -2.51
CA LEU A 47 0.13 -3.67 -1.45
C LEU A 47 1.39 -3.91 -0.64
N HIS A 48 1.30 -3.76 0.68
CA HIS A 48 2.45 -3.95 1.57
C HIS A 48 2.09 -4.60 2.91
N GLY A 49 3.11 -4.95 3.68
CA GLY A 49 2.97 -5.39 5.07
C GLY A 49 3.90 -4.57 5.97
N HIS A 50 4.75 -5.29 6.70
CA HIS A 50 5.82 -4.77 7.57
C HIS A 50 5.39 -4.02 8.83
N ILE A 51 4.34 -3.20 8.76
CA ILE A 51 3.96 -2.25 9.82
C ILE A 51 2.97 -2.82 10.84
N HIS A 52 2.72 -4.13 10.83
CA HIS A 52 1.75 -4.80 11.71
C HIS A 52 0.38 -4.07 11.69
N SER A 53 -0.18 -3.77 12.87
CA SER A 53 -1.50 -3.19 13.07
C SER A 53 -1.53 -1.65 13.04
N GLN A 54 -0.49 -0.97 12.51
CA GLN A 54 -0.41 0.50 12.57
C GLN A 54 -1.53 1.22 11.81
N TRP A 55 -1.67 0.94 10.50
CA TRP A 55 -2.72 1.54 9.67
C TRP A 55 -3.08 0.62 8.50
N LEU A 56 -4.37 0.63 8.14
CA LEU A 56 -4.92 -0.18 7.05
C LEU A 56 -4.59 0.42 5.69
N MET A 57 -4.86 1.72 5.50
CA MET A 57 -4.60 2.42 4.26
C MET A 57 -3.94 3.77 4.53
N ARG A 58 -3.00 4.17 3.68
CA ARG A 58 -2.35 5.47 3.76
C ARG A 58 -1.99 5.99 2.37
N GLN A 59 -2.19 7.27 2.15
CA GLN A 59 -1.81 7.95 0.90
C GLN A 59 -1.02 9.21 1.22
N TYR A 60 0.14 9.34 0.59
CA TYR A 60 0.92 10.57 0.62
C TYR A 60 0.60 11.41 -0.62
N ARG A 61 0.67 12.74 -0.48
CA ARG A 61 0.47 13.68 -1.60
C ARG A 61 1.37 13.29 -2.79
N LYS A 62 0.77 13.19 -3.98
CA LYS A 62 1.43 12.78 -5.24
C LYS A 62 2.00 11.36 -5.25
N ARG A 63 1.51 10.46 -4.38
CA ARG A 63 1.88 9.04 -4.42
C ARG A 63 0.64 8.17 -4.52
N PRO A 64 0.78 6.96 -5.10
CA PRO A 64 -0.29 5.97 -5.07
C PRO A 64 -0.65 5.64 -3.62
N PRO A 65 -1.93 5.32 -3.34
CA PRO A 65 -2.34 4.78 -2.05
C PRO A 65 -1.59 3.48 -1.73
N MET A 66 -1.51 3.17 -0.44
CA MET A 66 -0.89 1.97 0.10
C MET A 66 -1.90 1.23 0.95
N LEU A 67 -2.07 -0.06 0.70
CA LEU A 67 -2.93 -0.96 1.47
C LEU A 67 -2.06 -1.98 2.22
N ASN A 68 -2.27 -2.05 3.54
CA ASN A 68 -1.62 -3.01 4.40
C ASN A 68 -2.35 -4.36 4.33
N VAL A 69 -1.69 -5.38 3.82
CA VAL A 69 -2.17 -6.76 3.69
C VAL A 69 -1.60 -7.69 4.77
N GLY A 70 -0.91 -7.14 5.78
CA GLY A 70 -0.37 -7.90 6.90
C GLY A 70 -1.48 -8.56 7.72
N VAL A 71 -1.31 -9.83 8.07
CA VAL A 71 -2.34 -10.62 8.76
C VAL A 71 -2.78 -10.01 10.10
N ASP A 72 -1.88 -9.29 10.78
CA ASP A 72 -2.15 -8.60 12.04
C ASP A 72 -3.16 -7.45 11.87
N MET A 73 -3.34 -6.95 10.64
CA MET A 73 -4.37 -5.96 10.28
C MET A 73 -5.72 -6.61 9.98
N HIS A 74 -5.73 -7.91 9.64
CA HIS A 74 -6.88 -8.64 9.11
C HIS A 74 -7.30 -9.80 10.02
N GLY A 75 -7.18 -9.61 11.35
CA GLY A 75 -7.64 -10.60 12.34
C GLY A 75 -6.84 -11.91 12.32
N MET A 76 -5.53 -11.83 12.08
CA MET A 76 -4.60 -12.96 11.93
C MET A 76 -4.95 -13.89 10.76
N LYS A 77 -5.55 -13.34 9.70
CA LYS A 77 -5.89 -14.05 8.46
C LYS A 77 -5.38 -13.29 7.25
N PRO A 78 -5.17 -13.95 6.10
CA PRO A 78 -4.96 -13.27 4.84
C PRO A 78 -6.17 -12.39 4.50
N ILE A 79 -5.92 -11.23 3.90
CA ILE A 79 -6.98 -10.43 3.26
C ILE A 79 -7.54 -11.19 2.06
N SER A 80 -8.86 -11.11 1.85
CA SER A 80 -9.53 -11.72 0.69
C SER A 80 -9.42 -10.86 -0.58
N GLU A 81 -9.56 -11.50 -1.74
CA GLU A 81 -9.61 -10.79 -3.04
C GLU A 81 -10.76 -9.77 -3.09
N ASP A 82 -11.94 -10.12 -2.54
CA ASP A 82 -13.10 -9.22 -2.47
C ASP A 82 -12.85 -7.98 -1.60
N GLU A 83 -12.08 -8.13 -0.52
CA GLU A 83 -11.66 -6.99 0.29
C GLU A 83 -10.72 -6.08 -0.48
N ILE A 84 -9.74 -6.64 -1.18
CA ILE A 84 -8.82 -5.87 -2.02
C ILE A 84 -9.58 -5.13 -3.13
N ALA A 85 -10.53 -5.81 -3.81
CA ALA A 85 -11.37 -5.23 -4.85
C ALA A 85 -12.15 -3.99 -4.37
N ARG A 86 -12.66 -4.02 -3.13
CA ARG A 86 -13.35 -2.86 -2.53
C ARG A 86 -12.42 -1.66 -2.32
N PHE A 87 -11.15 -1.88 -2.00
CA PHE A 87 -10.19 -0.77 -1.85
C PHE A 87 -9.84 -0.12 -3.19
N PHE A 88 -9.82 -0.88 -4.29
CA PHE A 88 -9.62 -0.30 -5.62
C PHE A 88 -10.75 0.65 -6.02
N ALA A 89 -11.99 0.32 -5.70
CA ALA A 89 -13.14 1.20 -5.96
C ALA A 89 -13.02 2.53 -5.19
N ILE A 90 -12.68 2.46 -3.90
CA ILE A 90 -12.54 3.65 -3.03
C ILE A 90 -11.35 4.54 -3.45
N ALA A 91 -10.24 3.92 -3.85
CA ALA A 91 -9.06 4.64 -4.33
C ALA A 91 -9.32 5.39 -5.66
N GLY A 92 -10.18 4.86 -6.53
CA GLY A 92 -10.58 5.50 -7.78
C GLY A 92 -11.47 6.72 -7.60
N GLU A 93 -12.31 6.75 -6.56
CA GLU A 93 -13.20 7.89 -6.26
C GLU A 93 -12.45 9.11 -5.69
N SER A 94 -11.27 8.90 -5.10
CA SER A 94 -10.48 9.98 -4.48
C SER A 94 -9.67 10.83 -5.48
N VAL A 95 -9.76 10.53 -6.78
CA VAL A 95 -9.01 11.22 -7.85
C VAL A 95 -9.87 12.23 -8.63
N GLU A 96 -11.18 12.27 -8.38
CA GLU A 96 -12.14 13.18 -9.04
C GLU A 96 -12.57 14.39 -8.17
N GLY A 97 -11.86 14.66 -7.06
CA GLY A 97 -12.11 15.79 -6.15
C GLY A 97 -11.18 16.98 -6.36
#